data_AF-A0AAE0ZUQ2-F1
#
_entry.id   AF-A0AAE0ZUQ2-F1
#
_cell.length_a   1.000
_cell.length_b   1.000
_cell.length_c   1.000
_cell.angle_alpha   90.00
_cell.angle_beta   90.00
_cell.angle_gamma   90.00
#
_symmetry.space_group_name_H-M   'P 1'
#
loop_
_entity.id
_entity.type
_entity.pdbx_description
1 polymer ?
#
loop_
_entity_poly.entity_id
_entity_poly.type
_entity_poly.pdbx_seq_one_letter_code
_entity_poly.pdbx_strand_id
1 'polypeptide(L)'
;MFSDSISNFPEEQLLLQMFNLGSQCSVGWYGPTCQYQCHCAGSAPCYKHDGSCSSGCEIGWFGSACQYESIGFTVLGNSKLDWLTDQNDTTCNDDKETPVYLALKPPIPLGWSRIVVDSPGILNGPHIFYLQIENNGVCSFIRFTEG
;
A
#
# COMPACT_ATOMS: atom_id res chain seq x y z
N MET A 1 34.39 -40.91 -8.84
CA MET A 1 34.95 -39.58 -8.53
C MET A 1 34.62 -38.71 -9.73
N PHE A 2 33.59 -37.87 -9.73
CA PHE A 2 33.16 -36.95 -8.69
C PHE A 2 31.69 -37.15 -8.31
N SER A 3 31.47 -37.17 -7.00
CA SER A 3 30.20 -36.93 -6.33
C SER A 3 29.88 -35.45 -6.40
N ASP A 4 28.65 -35.06 -6.74
CA ASP A 4 28.04 -33.86 -6.18
C ASP A 4 26.55 -34.09 -5.97
N SER A 5 26.20 -34.09 -4.69
CA SER A 5 24.88 -34.31 -4.13
C SER A 5 24.28 -32.94 -3.82
N ILE A 6 23.42 -32.43 -4.69
CA ILE A 6 22.55 -31.27 -4.43
C ILE A 6 21.20 -31.73 -5.01
N SER A 7 20.22 -32.18 -4.24
CA SER A 7 19.34 -31.33 -3.43
C SER A 7 18.41 -32.21 -2.58
N ASN A 8 18.83 -32.56 -1.37
CA ASN A 8 17.96 -33.14 -0.34
C ASN A 8 18.05 -32.24 0.89
N PHE A 9 17.54 -31.01 0.75
CA PHE A 9 17.32 -30.11 1.88
C PHE A 9 15.86 -30.22 2.34
N PRO A 10 15.58 -30.75 3.54
CA PRO A 10 14.21 -30.84 4.05
C PRO A 10 13.52 -29.47 4.23
N GLU A 11 14.28 -28.38 4.29
CA GLU A 11 13.73 -27.01 4.37
C GLU A 11 13.17 -26.51 3.02
N GLU A 12 13.74 -26.90 1.87
CA GLU A 12 13.19 -26.54 0.55
C GLU A 12 11.87 -27.29 0.26
N GLN A 13 11.73 -28.51 0.76
CA GLN A 13 10.46 -29.26 0.68
C GLN A 13 9.38 -28.67 1.62
N LEU A 14 9.78 -28.11 2.77
CA LEU A 14 8.86 -27.41 3.68
C LEU A 14 8.37 -26.08 3.07
N LEU A 15 9.24 -25.34 2.39
CA LEU A 15 8.89 -24.16 1.60
C LEU A 15 7.88 -24.49 0.47
N LEU A 16 8.11 -25.57 -0.28
CA LEU A 16 7.18 -26.06 -1.30
C LEU A 16 5.81 -26.52 -0.74
N GLN A 17 5.77 -26.98 0.51
CA GLN A 17 4.52 -27.28 1.23
C GLN A 17 3.80 -26.00 1.68
N MET A 18 4.53 -24.96 2.11
CA MET A 18 3.95 -23.64 2.45
C MET A 18 3.41 -22.89 1.22
N PHE A 19 4.06 -22.99 0.07
CA PHE A 19 3.55 -22.41 -1.19
C PHE A 19 2.29 -23.11 -1.70
N ASN A 20 2.11 -24.41 -1.41
CA ASN A 20 0.89 -25.14 -1.79
C ASN A 20 -0.34 -24.78 -0.93
N LEU A 21 -0.18 -24.21 0.26
CA LEU A 21 -1.32 -23.69 1.05
C LEU A 21 -1.96 -22.46 0.40
N GLY A 22 -1.19 -21.65 -0.34
CA GLY A 22 -1.72 -20.49 -1.07
C GLY A 22 -2.77 -20.85 -2.13
N SER A 23 -2.83 -22.10 -2.60
CA SER A 23 -3.82 -22.53 -3.60
C SER A 23 -5.24 -22.77 -3.03
N GLN A 24 -5.37 -22.93 -1.70
CA GLN A 24 -6.59 -23.37 -1.04
C GLN A 24 -7.45 -22.25 -0.44
N CYS A 25 -7.04 -20.99 -0.58
CA CYS A 25 -7.83 -19.89 -0.04
C CYS A 25 -9.17 -19.74 -0.76
N SER A 26 -10.19 -19.39 0.02
CA SER A 26 -11.47 -18.90 -0.49
C SER A 26 -11.25 -17.70 -1.40
N VAL A 27 -12.20 -17.46 -2.32
CA VAL A 27 -12.16 -16.28 -3.18
C VAL A 27 -12.06 -15.01 -2.31
N GLY A 28 -11.10 -14.13 -2.64
CA GLY A 28 -10.86 -12.90 -1.90
C GLY A 28 -9.85 -13.02 -0.75
N TRP A 29 -9.26 -14.19 -0.53
CA TRP A 29 -8.29 -14.43 0.55
C TRP A 29 -6.97 -14.97 0.02
N TYR A 30 -5.88 -14.62 0.70
CA TYR A 30 -4.53 -15.01 0.33
C TYR A 30 -3.60 -15.13 1.54
N GLY A 31 -2.39 -15.62 1.30
CA GLY A 31 -1.34 -15.80 2.30
C GLY A 31 -1.21 -17.24 2.83
N PRO A 32 -0.17 -17.52 3.64
CA PRO A 32 0.16 -18.88 4.08
C PRO A 32 -0.97 -19.61 4.81
N THR A 33 -1.87 -18.87 5.48
CA THR A 33 -3.01 -19.42 6.21
C THR A 33 -4.32 -18.76 5.79
N CYS A 34 -4.39 -18.16 4.59
CA CYS A 34 -5.55 -17.42 4.10
C CYS A 34 -6.03 -16.32 5.07
N GLN A 35 -5.09 -15.68 5.76
CA GLN A 35 -5.37 -14.71 6.81
C GLN A 35 -5.55 -13.29 6.28
N TYR A 36 -5.21 -13.04 5.02
CA TYR A 36 -5.28 -11.71 4.43
C TYR A 36 -6.42 -11.67 3.41
N GLN A 37 -7.28 -10.66 3.55
CA GLN A 37 -8.34 -10.37 2.61
C GLN A 37 -7.87 -9.33 1.60
N CYS A 38 -8.22 -9.51 0.33
CA CYS A 38 -7.92 -8.57 -0.75
C CYS A 38 -9.21 -7.89 -1.22
N HIS A 39 -9.09 -6.63 -1.65
CA HIS A 39 -10.21 -5.81 -2.13
C HIS A 39 -9.92 -5.25 -3.52
N CYS A 40 -10.00 -6.12 -4.54
CA CYS A 40 -9.71 -5.75 -5.92
C CYS A 40 -10.89 -5.01 -6.59
N ALA A 41 -10.57 -4.07 -7.47
CA ALA A 41 -11.57 -3.33 -8.24
C ALA A 41 -12.42 -4.27 -9.13
N GLY A 42 -13.70 -3.94 -9.27
CA GLY A 42 -14.64 -4.68 -10.11
C GLY A 42 -15.02 -6.06 -9.55
N SER A 43 -14.85 -6.28 -8.24
CA SER A 43 -15.12 -7.56 -7.57
C SER A 43 -14.32 -8.74 -8.14
N ALA A 44 -13.18 -8.45 -8.77
CA ALA A 44 -12.29 -9.46 -9.32
C ALA A 44 -11.63 -10.26 -8.18
N PRO A 45 -11.45 -11.58 -8.32
CA PRO A 45 -10.66 -12.35 -7.36
C PRO A 45 -9.19 -11.93 -7.44
N CYS A 46 -8.52 -11.72 -6.30
CA CYS A 46 -7.06 -11.61 -6.28
C CYS A 46 -6.39 -12.95 -6.56
N TYR A 47 -5.12 -12.86 -6.97
CA TYR A 47 -4.27 -14.03 -7.06
C TYR A 47 -4.00 -14.63 -5.69
N LYS A 48 -4.27 -15.91 -5.50
CA LYS A 48 -4.21 -16.53 -4.17
C LYS A 48 -2.79 -16.64 -3.57
N HIS A 49 -1.76 -16.57 -4.42
CA HIS A 49 -0.37 -16.76 -4.02
C HIS A 49 0.21 -15.52 -3.31
N ASP A 50 -0.14 -14.33 -3.76
CA ASP A 50 0.42 -13.05 -3.29
C ASP A 50 -0.65 -12.00 -2.97
N GLY A 51 -1.91 -12.26 -3.28
CA GLY A 51 -3.03 -11.33 -3.09
C GLY A 51 -3.14 -10.24 -4.15
N SER A 52 -2.32 -10.26 -5.21
CA SER A 52 -2.29 -9.16 -6.17
C SER A 52 -3.59 -9.04 -6.99
N CYS A 53 -3.92 -7.81 -7.38
CA CYS A 53 -5.12 -7.46 -8.12
C CYS A 53 -4.76 -6.97 -9.53
N SER A 54 -5.26 -7.64 -10.57
CA SER A 54 -4.99 -7.25 -11.98
C SER A 54 -5.65 -5.92 -12.38
N SER A 55 -6.77 -5.58 -11.73
CA SER A 55 -7.56 -4.36 -11.95
C SER A 55 -7.23 -3.23 -10.97
N GLY A 56 -6.21 -3.40 -10.11
CA GLY A 56 -5.95 -2.49 -9.00
C GLY A 56 -6.95 -2.64 -7.85
N CYS A 57 -6.95 -1.68 -6.94
CA CYS A 57 -7.74 -1.72 -5.71
C CYS A 57 -9.12 -1.10 -5.87
N GLU A 58 -10.09 -1.64 -5.13
CA GLU A 58 -11.38 -1.00 -4.94
C GLU A 58 -11.19 0.38 -4.30
N ILE A 59 -12.14 1.29 -4.55
CA ILE A 59 -12.11 2.64 -3.99
C ILE A 59 -12.03 2.55 -2.47
N GLY A 60 -11.03 3.23 -1.90
CA GLY A 60 -10.77 3.22 -0.47
C GLY A 60 -9.85 2.09 0.00
N TRP A 61 -9.34 1.23 -0.90
CA TRP A 61 -8.36 0.20 -0.56
C TRP A 61 -7.01 0.49 -1.21
N PHE A 62 -5.93 0.04 -0.55
CA PHE A 62 -4.57 0.20 -1.06
C PHE A 62 -3.64 -0.91 -0.55
N GLY A 63 -2.38 -0.86 -0.99
CA GLY A 63 -1.38 -1.89 -0.75
C GLY A 63 -1.19 -2.79 -1.96
N SER A 64 -0.12 -3.58 -1.96
CA SER A 64 0.22 -4.47 -3.09
C SER A 64 -0.86 -5.50 -3.40
N ALA A 65 -1.66 -5.87 -2.39
CA ALA A 65 -2.75 -6.83 -2.47
C ALA A 65 -4.11 -6.19 -2.11
N CYS A 66 -4.19 -4.86 -2.09
CA CYS A 66 -5.40 -4.13 -1.71
C CYS A 66 -5.94 -4.57 -0.34
N GLN A 67 -5.04 -4.80 0.61
CA GLN A 67 -5.35 -5.37 1.93
C GLN A 67 -5.57 -4.31 3.01
N TYR A 68 -5.33 -3.04 2.69
CA TYR A 68 -5.40 -1.93 3.63
C TYR A 68 -6.55 -1.00 3.29
N GLU A 69 -7.44 -0.77 4.26
CA GLU A 69 -8.49 0.23 4.14
C GLU A 69 -7.89 1.64 4.38
N SER A 70 -8.21 2.56 3.48
CA SER A 70 -7.91 3.96 3.60
C SER A 70 -8.86 4.63 4.56
N ILE A 71 -8.35 5.10 5.68
CA ILE A 71 -9.11 6.05 6.50
C ILE A 71 -9.19 7.41 5.78
N GLY A 72 -10.30 8.11 5.98
CA GLY A 72 -10.46 9.47 5.49
C GLY A 72 -9.63 10.48 6.29
N PHE A 73 -9.15 11.52 5.63
CA PHE A 73 -8.51 12.67 6.26
C PHE A 73 -9.14 13.96 5.78
N THR A 74 -9.01 15.02 6.57
CA THR A 74 -9.42 16.37 6.17
C THR A 74 -8.20 17.19 5.80
N VAL A 75 -8.24 17.80 4.62
CA VAL A 75 -7.28 18.81 4.19
C VAL A 75 -7.61 20.14 4.89
N LEU A 76 -6.62 20.74 5.54
CA LEU A 76 -6.76 22.04 6.20
C LEU A 76 -6.18 23.15 5.31
N GLY A 77 -6.94 24.23 5.12
CA GLY A 77 -6.41 25.49 4.58
C GLY A 77 -6.31 25.63 3.06
N ASN A 78 -6.56 24.59 2.27
CA ASN A 78 -6.62 24.69 0.81
C ASN A 78 -7.79 23.85 0.26
N SER A 79 -8.72 24.51 -0.43
CA SER A 79 -9.94 23.95 -1.00
C SER A 79 -9.77 23.33 -2.40
N LYS A 80 -8.56 23.35 -2.96
CA LYS A 80 -8.24 22.82 -4.30
C LYS A 80 -7.11 21.80 -4.24
N LEU A 81 -7.33 20.75 -3.44
CA LEU A 81 -6.42 19.61 -3.34
C LEU A 81 -7.09 18.32 -3.83
N ASP A 82 -7.94 18.44 -4.86
CA ASP A 82 -8.64 17.29 -5.47
C ASP A 82 -7.65 16.22 -5.93
N TRP A 83 -6.47 16.65 -6.39
CA TRP A 83 -5.37 15.75 -6.73
C TRP A 83 -5.07 14.81 -5.56
N LEU A 84 -4.87 15.27 -4.30
CA LEU A 84 -4.51 14.43 -3.14
C LEU A 84 -5.40 13.20 -2.88
N THR A 85 -6.63 13.21 -3.38
CA THR A 85 -7.64 12.18 -3.15
C THR A 85 -8.17 11.51 -4.41
N ASP A 86 -7.58 11.76 -5.58
CA ASP A 86 -8.08 11.32 -6.89
C ASP A 86 -7.84 9.83 -7.23
N GLN A 87 -7.22 9.08 -6.33
CA GLN A 87 -6.86 7.66 -6.50
C GLN A 87 -5.84 7.39 -7.61
N ASN A 88 -5.13 8.41 -8.05
CA ASN A 88 -4.14 8.29 -9.10
C ASN A 88 -2.77 8.70 -8.57
N ASP A 89 -1.96 7.68 -8.26
CA ASP A 89 -0.56 7.82 -7.80
C ASP A 89 0.34 8.65 -8.74
N THR A 90 -0.11 8.91 -9.97
CA THR A 90 0.64 9.68 -10.97
C THR A 90 0.22 11.15 -11.06
N THR A 91 -0.90 11.54 -10.46
CA THR A 91 -1.30 12.96 -10.43
C THR A 91 -0.42 13.66 -9.38
N CYS A 92 0.23 14.74 -9.75
CA CYS A 92 1.12 15.47 -8.83
C CYS A 92 0.73 16.93 -8.77
N ASN A 93 1.10 17.59 -7.68
CA ASN A 93 0.91 19.02 -7.55
C ASN A 93 1.88 19.79 -8.45
N ASP A 94 1.35 20.62 -9.34
CA ASP A 94 2.14 21.56 -10.13
C ASP A 94 2.51 22.83 -9.34
N ASP A 95 1.74 23.16 -8.29
CA ASP A 95 1.93 24.37 -7.48
C ASP A 95 2.94 24.17 -6.35
N LYS A 96 4.18 24.55 -6.63
CA LYS A 96 5.39 24.33 -5.81
C LYS A 96 5.45 25.07 -4.47
N GLU A 97 4.49 25.95 -4.17
CA GLU A 97 4.59 26.90 -3.05
C GLU A 97 3.60 26.65 -1.92
N THR A 98 2.64 25.72 -2.06
CA THR A 98 1.59 25.54 -1.05
C THR A 98 1.86 24.33 -0.14
N PRO A 99 2.16 24.54 1.17
CA PRO A 99 2.26 23.43 2.10
C PRO A 99 0.90 22.75 2.30
N VAL A 100 0.92 21.43 2.45
CA VAL A 100 -0.28 20.62 2.68
C VAL A 100 -0.34 20.25 4.16
N TYR A 101 -1.47 20.58 4.81
CA TYR A 101 -1.75 20.17 6.19
C TYR A 101 -2.91 19.18 6.23
N LEU A 102 -2.68 18.02 6.82
CA LEU A 102 -3.66 16.93 6.93
C LEU A 102 -4.07 16.73 8.38
N ALA A 103 -5.37 16.56 8.62
CA ALA A 103 -5.92 16.21 9.91
C ALA A 103 -6.70 14.89 9.84
N LEU A 104 -6.35 13.96 10.71
CA LEU A 104 -7.14 12.75 10.96
C LEU A 104 -8.20 13.08 12.00
N LYS A 105 -9.47 12.83 11.68
CA LYS A 105 -10.60 13.04 12.60
C LYS A 105 -11.48 11.79 12.61
N PRO A 106 -11.60 11.08 13.75
CA PRO A 106 -10.94 11.31 15.04
C PRO A 106 -9.40 11.07 14.98
N PRO A 107 -8.63 11.47 16.01
CA PRO A 107 -7.23 11.06 16.13
C PRO A 107 -7.21 9.54 16.32
N ILE A 108 -6.63 8.82 15.36
CA ILE A 108 -6.52 7.37 15.42
C ILE A 108 -5.06 6.93 15.40
N PRO A 109 -4.72 5.82 16.06
CA PRO A 109 -3.40 5.21 15.91
C PRO A 109 -3.21 4.81 14.44
N LEU A 110 -2.09 5.22 13.87
CA LEU A 110 -1.74 4.88 12.49
C LEU A 110 -0.95 3.57 12.48
N GLY A 111 -1.41 2.61 11.68
CA GLY A 111 -0.64 1.43 11.34
C GLY A 111 0.34 1.72 10.20
N TRP A 112 -0.21 1.96 9.01
CA TRP A 112 0.55 2.21 7.79
C TRP A 112 0.19 3.57 7.19
N SER A 113 1.19 4.26 6.63
CA SER A 113 0.99 5.40 5.75
C SER A 113 1.67 5.17 4.41
N ARG A 114 1.03 5.62 3.34
CA ARG A 114 1.61 5.64 1.99
C ARG A 114 1.55 7.05 1.45
N ILE A 115 2.72 7.58 1.11
CA ILE A 115 2.90 8.89 0.48
C ILE A 115 3.65 8.65 -0.82
N VAL A 116 3.11 9.16 -1.93
CA VAL A 116 3.75 9.07 -3.24
C VAL A 116 4.43 10.40 -3.52
N VAL A 117 5.66 10.35 -4.02
CA VAL A 117 6.42 11.53 -4.40
C VAL A 117 7.05 11.34 -5.77
N ASP A 118 7.22 12.43 -6.52
CA ASP A 118 7.89 12.46 -7.82
C ASP A 118 9.39 12.19 -7.70
N SER A 119 9.98 12.53 -6.55
CA SER A 119 11.42 12.50 -6.30
C SER A 119 11.68 12.01 -4.87
N PRO A 120 12.42 10.89 -4.69
CA PRO A 120 12.67 10.33 -3.35
C PRO A 120 13.49 11.25 -2.45
N GLY A 121 14.22 12.23 -3.01
CA GLY A 121 15.04 13.19 -2.26
C GLY A 121 14.24 14.10 -1.32
N ILE A 122 12.94 14.29 -1.57
CA ILE A 122 12.04 15.14 -0.76
C ILE A 122 11.86 14.57 0.66
N LEU A 123 12.01 13.26 0.84
CA LEU A 123 11.82 12.58 2.13
C LEU A 123 13.07 12.57 3.03
N ASN A 124 14.20 13.12 2.56
CA ASN A 124 15.47 13.07 3.29
C ASN A 124 15.67 14.26 4.27
N GLY A 125 14.68 15.12 4.46
CA GLY A 125 14.75 16.31 5.31
C GLY A 125 14.26 16.11 6.76
N PRO A 126 14.59 17.02 7.69
CA PRO A 126 14.18 16.97 9.09
C PRO A 126 12.71 17.42 9.28
N HIS A 127 11.76 16.64 8.77
CA HIS A 127 10.32 16.99 8.85
C HIS A 127 9.51 15.84 9.43
N ILE A 128 9.54 15.60 10.75
CA ILE A 128 8.55 14.74 11.41
C ILE A 128 8.20 15.27 12.79
N PHE A 129 7.06 15.97 12.90
CA PHE A 129 6.17 15.98 14.08
C PHE A 129 4.73 16.37 13.68
N TYR A 130 4.58 17.06 12.56
CA TYR A 130 3.37 17.17 11.75
C TYR A 130 3.78 16.83 10.31
N LEU A 131 2.91 16.20 9.53
CA LEU A 131 3.19 15.86 8.13
C LEU A 131 3.17 17.17 7.31
N GLN A 132 4.24 17.96 7.44
CA GLN A 132 4.45 19.24 6.79
C GLN A 132 5.34 18.97 5.59
N ILE A 133 4.71 18.90 4.41
CA ILE A 133 5.45 18.64 3.17
C ILE A 133 5.89 19.98 2.60
N GLU A 134 7.13 20.37 2.94
CA GLU A 134 7.78 21.55 2.37
C GLU A 134 8.62 21.13 1.17
N ASN A 135 8.38 21.76 0.02
CA ASN A 135 9.02 21.55 -1.27
C ASN A 135 8.61 20.31 -2.06
N ASN A 136 7.86 20.59 -3.14
CA ASN A 136 7.80 19.89 -4.43
C ASN A 136 7.36 18.42 -4.42
N GLY A 137 6.61 18.03 -5.43
CA GLY A 137 6.64 16.63 -5.84
C GLY A 137 5.89 15.65 -4.97
N VAL A 138 4.88 16.08 -4.20
CA VAL A 138 3.91 15.11 -3.70
C VAL A 138 3.01 14.73 -4.86
N CYS A 139 3.02 13.44 -5.18
CA CYS A 139 2.04 12.84 -6.05
C CYS A 139 0.94 12.25 -5.18
N SER A 140 -0.29 12.36 -5.64
CA SER A 140 -1.44 12.01 -4.84
C SER A 140 -1.65 10.52 -4.78
N PHE A 141 -1.72 10.01 -3.57
CA PHE A 141 -2.91 9.39 -3.00
C PHE A 141 -2.53 9.03 -1.57
N ILE A 142 -2.56 10.01 -0.67
CA ILE A 142 -2.10 9.77 0.71
C ILE A 142 -3.08 8.81 1.36
N ARG A 143 -2.56 7.65 1.76
CA ARG A 143 -3.33 6.58 2.38
C ARG A 143 -2.84 6.38 3.79
N PHE A 144 -3.80 6.15 4.68
CA PHE A 144 -3.55 5.84 6.07
C PHE A 144 -4.38 4.63 6.45
N THR A 145 -3.90 3.79 7.36
CA THR A 145 -4.71 2.76 8.02
C THR A 145 -4.75 3.02 9.50
N GLU A 146 -5.83 2.59 10.13
CA GLU A 146 -5.84 2.35 11.57
C GLU A 146 -4.86 1.21 11.92
N GLY A 147 -4.29 1.25 13.13
CA GLY A 147 -3.31 0.28 13.63
C GLY A 147 -3.64 -0.22 15.02
#